data_AF-A0A2T3B574-F1
#
_entry.id   AF-A0A2T3B574-F1
#
_cell.length_a   1.000
_cell.length_b   1.000
_cell.length_c   1.000
_cell.angle_alpha   90.00
_cell.angle_beta   90.00
_cell.angle_gamma   90.00
#
_symmetry.space_group_name_H-M   'P 1'
#
loop_
_entity.id
_entity.type
_entity.pdbx_description
1 polymer ?
#
loop_
_entity_poly.entity_id
_entity_poly.type
_entity_poly.pdbx_seq_one_letter_code
_entity_poly.pdbx_strand_id
1 'polypeptide(L)' 'MNPDTAICQSCTAIKFQSQLFRCRGCESVWYCDKECQTRGWSEKGHKVECKILKVVRGIQVRDGDLIS' A
#
# COMPACT_ATOMS: atom_id res chain seq x y z
N MET A 1 -10.99 -5.96 13.74
CA MET A 1 -9.80 -6.42 12.98
C MET A 1 -8.57 -6.10 13.80
N ASN A 2 -7.55 -6.95 13.78
CA ASN A 2 -6.28 -6.66 14.45
C ASN A 2 -5.55 -5.54 13.68
N PRO A 3 -5.18 -4.41 14.30
CA PRO A 3 -4.52 -3.29 13.62
C PRO A 3 -3.15 -3.66 13.02
N ASP A 4 -2.51 -4.71 13.53
CA ASP A 4 -1.21 -5.19 13.07
C ASP A 4 -1.31 -6.15 11.88
N THR A 5 -2.51 -6.37 11.36
CA THR A 5 -2.75 -7.19 10.16
C THR A 5 -2.99 -6.33 8.93
N ALA A 6 -2.58 -6.84 7.77
CA ALA A 6 -2.90 -6.25 6.48
C ALA A 6 -3.29 -7.34 5.47
N ILE A 7 -3.96 -6.92 4.40
CA ILE A 7 -4.45 -7.78 3.34
C ILE A 7 -3.48 -7.69 2.16
N CYS A 8 -3.02 -8.84 1.66
CA CYS A 8 -2.28 -8.88 0.41
C CYS A 8 -3.20 -8.46 -0.74
N GLN A 9 -2.86 -7.38 -1.46
CA GLN A 9 -3.69 -6.85 -2.56
C GLN A 9 -3.85 -7.84 -3.73
N SER A 10 -2.98 -8.85 -3.80
CA SER A 10 -2.92 -9.78 -4.92
C SER A 10 -3.72 -11.06 -4.70
N CYS A 11 -3.61 -11.66 -3.50
CA CYS A 11 -4.23 -12.94 -3.16
C CYS A 11 -5.18 -12.88 -1.96
N THR A 12 -5.46 -11.68 -1.45
CA THR A 12 -6.40 -11.40 -0.35
C THR A 12 -6.12 -12.11 0.98
N ALA A 13 -4.94 -12.73 1.12
CA ALA A 13 -4.51 -13.31 2.38
C ALA A 13 -4.35 -12.20 3.44
N ILE A 14 -4.89 -12.45 4.64
CA ILE A 14 -4.74 -11.59 5.81
C ILE A 14 -3.55 -12.12 6.61
N LYS A 15 -2.53 -11.30 6.84
CA LYS A 15 -1.33 -11.66 7.61
C LYS A 15 -0.89 -10.51 8.50
N PHE A 16 -0.02 -10.76 9.47
CA PHE A 16 0.64 -9.68 10.19
C PHE A 16 1.48 -8.83 9.24
N GLN A 17 1.52 -7.51 9.47
CA GLN A 17 2.30 -6.57 8.66
C GLN A 17 3.79 -6.93 8.66
N SER A 18 4.31 -7.51 9.74
CA SER A 18 5.69 -8.02 9.83
C SER A 18 6.00 -9.18 8.87
N GLN A 19 4.97 -9.83 8.32
CA GLN A 19 5.07 -10.94 7.37
C GLN A 19 4.77 -10.52 5.93
N LEU A 20 4.58 -9.22 5.69
CA LEU A 20 4.20 -8.67 4.40
C LEU A 20 5.21 -7.60 3.98
N PHE A 21 5.33 -7.41 2.67
CA PHE A 21 6.15 -6.37 2.06
C PHE A 21 5.26 -5.24 1.56
N ARG A 22 5.62 -4.00 1.90
CA ARG A 22 5.01 -2.82 1.27
C ARG A 22 5.58 -2.57 -0.11
N CYS A 23 4.73 -2.10 -1.00
CA CYS A 23 5.18 -1.56 -2.27
C CYS A 23 6.14 -0.38 -2.01
N ARG A 24 7.41 -0.48 -2.44
CA ARG A 24 8.41 0.59 -2.26
C ARG A 24 8.10 1.88 -3.02
N GLY A 25 7.18 1.84 -4.00
CA GLY A 25 6.84 3.00 -4.82
C GLY A 25 5.84 3.95 -4.18
N CYS A 26 4.73 3.41 -3.66
CA CYS A 26 3.67 4.19 -3.01
C CYS A 26 3.59 3.98 -1.49
N GLU A 27 4.20 2.92 -0.97
CA GLU A 27 4.22 2.55 0.45
C GLU A 27 2.84 2.34 1.12
N SER A 28 1.76 2.27 0.33
CA SER A 28 0.38 2.16 0.82
C SER A 28 -0.25 0.78 0.65
N VAL A 29 0.36 -0.11 -0.14
CA VAL A 29 -0.20 -1.43 -0.50
C VAL A 29 0.74 -2.54 -0.05
N TRP A 30 0.17 -3.67 0.42
CA TRP A 30 0.88 -4.81 0.99
C TRP A 30 0.83 -6.06 0.10
N TYR A 31 1.89 -6.85 0.13
CA TYR A 31 2.04 -8.11 -0.60
C TYR A 31 2.71 -9.18 0.25
N CYS A 32 2.37 -10.45 0.03
CA CYS A 32 3.06 -11.57 0.67
C CYS A 32 4.55 -11.63 0.29
N ASP A 33 4.85 -11.34 -0.97
CA ASP A 33 6.14 -11.59 -1.63
C ASP A 33 6.19 -10.88 -2.99
N LYS A 34 7.30 -11.09 -3.73
CA LYS A 34 7.53 -10.52 -5.07
C LYS A 34 6.54 -11.05 -6.11
N GLU A 35 6.09 -12.29 -6.00
CA GLU A 35 5.15 -12.90 -6.94
C GLU A 35 3.78 -12.24 -6.81
N CYS A 36 3.30 -12.07 -5.57
CA CYS A 36 2.11 -11.31 -5.27
C CYS A 36 2.21 -9.87 -5.74
N GLN A 37 3.36 -9.21 -5.53
CA GLN A 37 3.57 -7.85 -6.04
C GLN A 37 3.49 -7.80 -7.58
N THR A 38 4.12 -8.75 -8.27
CA THR A 38 4.13 -8.81 -9.74
C THR A 38 2.71 -9.00 -10.28
N ARG A 39 1.97 -9.98 -9.76
CA ARG A 39 0.56 -10.19 -10.09
C ARG A 39 -0.31 -8.98 -9.75
N GLY A 40 -0.07 -8.36 -8.60
CA GLY A 40 -0.75 -7.13 -8.19
C GLY A 40 -0.53 -6.00 -9.21
N TRP A 41 0.70 -5.89 -9.73
CA TRP A 41 1.11 -4.89 -10.71
C TRP A 41 0.48 -5.12 -12.09
N SER A 42 0.53 -6.35 -12.62
CA SER A 42 0.10 -6.66 -13.99
C SER A 42 -1.39 -7.00 -14.11
N GLU A 43 -1.98 -7.66 -13.12
CA GLU A 43 -3.33 -8.25 -13.23
C GLU A 43 -4.36 -7.57 -12.33
N LYS A 44 -3.94 -6.90 -11.25
CA LYS A 44 -4.86 -6.28 -10.27
C LYS A 44 -4.91 -4.76 -10.35
N GLY A 45 -4.29 -4.14 -11.37
CA GLY A 45 -4.39 -2.70 -11.61
C GLY A 45 -3.45 -1.82 -10.78
N HIS A 46 -2.59 -2.40 -9.93
CA HIS A 46 -1.74 -1.61 -9.03
C HIS A 46 -0.79 -0.65 -9.78
N LYS A 47 -0.43 -0.94 -11.04
CA LYS A 47 0.42 -0.04 -11.85
C LYS A 47 -0.15 1.38 -11.96
N VAL A 48 -1.46 1.51 -12.11
CA VAL A 48 -2.13 2.82 -12.20
C VAL A 48 -2.33 3.40 -10.81
N GLU A 49 -2.82 2.60 -9.87
CA GLU A 49 -3.07 2.99 -8.48
C GLU A 49 -1.80 3.51 -7.79
N CYS A 50 -0.65 2.86 -8.01
CA CYS A 50 0.62 3.22 -7.40
C CYS A 50 1.03 4.66 -7.69
N LYS A 51 0.75 5.16 -8.91
CA LYS A 51 1.03 6.56 -9.28
C LYS A 51 0.16 7.52 -8.46
N ILE A 52 -1.13 7.22 -8.34
CA ILE A 52 -2.10 8.04 -7.60
C ILE A 52 -1.75 8.04 -6.11
N LEU A 53 -1.54 6.85 -5.53
CA LEU A 53 -1.21 6.69 -4.11
C LEU A 53 0.10 7.38 -3.73
N LYS A 54 1.11 7.33 -4.61
CA LYS A 54 2.39 8.05 -4.40
C LYS A 54 2.16 9.56 -4.30
N VAL A 55 1.30 10.12 -5.17
CA VAL A 55 0.95 11.54 -5.14
C VAL A 55 0.15 11.89 -3.89
N VAL A 56 -0.93 11.16 -3.62
CA VAL A 56 -1.80 11.40 -2.45
C VAL A 56 -1.01 11.33 -1.14
N ARG A 57 -0.06 10.38 -1.01
CA ARG A 57 0.82 10.31 0.15
C ARG A 57 1.71 11.54 0.29
N GLY A 58 2.20 12.10 -0.81
CA GLY A 58 2.95 13.36 -0.80
C GLY A 58 2.08 14.60 -0.52
N ILE A 59 0.77 14.49 -0.76
CA ILE A 59 -0.21 15.55 -0.48
C ILE A 59 -0.62 15.56 0.99
N GLN A 60 -0.29 14.53 1.81
CA GLN A 60 -0.64 14.46 3.24
C GLN A 60 -0.59 15.86 3.85
N VAL A 61 -1.80 16.41 4.04
CA VAL A 61 -2.01 17.75 4.55
C VAL A 61 -1.24 17.81 5.85
N ARG A 62 -0.38 18.83 5.98
CA ARG A 62 0.19 19.15 7.27
C ARG A 62 -1.01 19.53 8.13
N ASP A 63 -1.46 18.61 8.99
CA ASP A 63 -2.34 18.94 10.10
C ASP A 63 -1.62 20.01 10.92
N GLY A 64 -1.91 21.29 10.63
CA GLY A 64 -1.10 22.39 11.17
C GLY A 64 -1.19 23.76 10.50
N ASP A 65 -1.87 23.94 9.35
CA ASP A 65 -2.12 25.29 8.80
C ASP A 65 -3.27 26.01 9.54
N LEU A 66 -3.24 25.96 10.87
CA LEU A 66 -3.89 26.93 11.74
C LEU A 66 -2.78 27.59 12.57
N ILE A 67 -2.09 28.57 11.99
CA ILE A 67 -1.22 29.49 12.73
C ILE A 67 -1.63 30.93 12.39
N SER A 68 -2.08 31.61 13.46
CA SER A 68 -2.40 33.04 13.68
C SER A 68 -3.44 33.70 12.78
#